data_AF-A0A422PTH0-F1
#
_entry.id   AF-A0A422PTH0-F1
#
_cell.length_a   1.000
_cell.length_b   1.000
_cell.length_c   1.000
_cell.angle_alpha   90.00
_cell.angle_beta   90.00
_cell.angle_gamma   90.00
#
_symmetry.space_group_name_H-M   'P 1'
#
loop_
_entity.id
_entity.type
_entity.pdbx_description
1 polymer ?
#
loop_
_entity_poly.entity_id
_entity_poly.type
_entity_poly.pdbx_seq_one_letter_code
_entity_poly.pdbx_strand_id
1 'polypeptide(L)'
;MSYLWSDSKEDSLVNADPLEREVAACSVSPAAAVPALRLFVTGGAACGSVSQTEVAVTAGRLDAAAEVPFVVGDADPRSVLVFACGPAGLVRSARDAALALGANFREESFNL
;
A
#
# COMPACT_ATOMS: atom_id res chain seq x y z
N MET A 1 -45.93 35.81 36.39
CA MET A 1 -45.78 35.04 37.63
C MET A 1 -44.37 34.49 37.64
N SER A 2 -43.55 35.04 38.52
CA SER A 2 -42.16 34.68 38.76
C SER A 2 -42.09 33.52 39.75
N TYR A 3 -41.31 32.49 39.44
CA TYR A 3 -40.80 31.55 40.43
C TYR A 3 -39.29 31.42 40.21
N LEU A 4 -38.58 31.94 41.20
CA LEU A 4 -37.16 31.75 41.48
C LEU A 4 -37.01 30.45 42.31
N TRP A 5 -35.76 30.07 42.62
CA TRP A 5 -35.29 28.96 43.49
C TRP A 5 -35.13 27.60 42.78
N SER A 6 -34.03 26.85 42.90
CA SER A 6 -32.71 27.07 43.48
C SER A 6 -31.75 25.99 42.96
N ASP A 7 -30.48 26.34 43.06
CA ASP A 7 -29.23 25.62 42.84
C ASP A 7 -29.18 24.15 43.33
N SER A 8 -28.55 23.29 42.54
CA SER A 8 -27.83 22.10 43.00
C SER A 8 -26.77 21.74 41.95
N LYS A 9 -25.53 21.73 42.42
CA LYS A 9 -24.29 21.68 41.66
C LYS A 9 -23.53 20.44 42.08
N GLU A 10 -23.45 19.41 41.24
CA GLU A 10 -22.51 18.27 41.31
C GLU A 10 -22.57 17.58 39.93
N ASP A 11 -21.53 17.04 39.30
CA ASP A 11 -20.10 17.26 39.29
C ASP A 11 -19.64 16.53 38.01
N SER A 12 -18.65 17.09 37.30
CA SER A 12 -17.63 16.37 36.53
C SER A 12 -18.02 15.16 35.63
N LEU A 13 -17.76 15.24 34.32
CA LEU A 13 -16.59 14.58 33.69
C LEU A 13 -16.68 14.59 32.14
N VAL A 14 -15.73 15.33 31.56
CA VAL A 14 -14.89 14.98 30.39
C VAL A 14 -15.55 14.87 29.01
N ASN A 15 -15.32 15.95 28.24
CA ASN A 15 -14.98 16.03 26.83
C ASN A 15 -15.57 14.99 25.87
N ALA A 16 -16.51 15.48 25.05
CA ALA A 16 -16.74 14.96 23.72
C ALA A 16 -15.47 15.16 22.87
N ASP A 17 -14.62 14.14 22.81
CA ASP A 17 -13.66 14.01 21.71
C ASP A 17 -14.39 13.37 20.52
N PRO A 18 -14.56 14.08 19.39
CA PRO A 18 -14.75 13.38 18.14
C PRO A 18 -13.45 12.61 17.89
N LEU A 19 -13.54 11.29 17.83
CA LEU A 19 -12.48 10.41 17.33
C LEU A 19 -12.01 10.96 15.99
N GLU A 20 -10.98 11.80 16.03
CA GLU A 20 -10.21 12.21 14.87
C GLU A 20 -9.61 10.92 14.34
N ARG A 21 -10.29 10.40 13.33
CA ARG A 21 -9.88 9.29 12.50
C ARG A 21 -8.55 9.74 11.92
N GLU A 22 -7.47 9.28 12.53
CA GLU A 22 -6.11 9.39 12.03
C GLU A 22 -6.10 8.60 10.72
N VAL A 23 -6.55 9.27 9.66
CA VAL A 23 -6.25 8.88 8.30
C VAL A 23 -4.77 9.14 8.22
N ALA A 24 -3.97 8.11 8.53
CA ALA A 24 -2.57 8.07 8.21
C ALA A 24 -2.48 8.56 6.78
N ALA A 25 -2.02 9.79 6.61
CA ALA A 25 -1.73 10.33 5.31
C ALA A 25 -0.65 9.40 4.78
N CYS A 26 -1.04 8.46 3.92
CA CYS A 26 -0.11 7.76 3.06
C CYS A 26 0.65 8.88 2.38
N SER A 27 1.88 9.14 2.86
CA SER A 27 2.78 10.06 2.22
C SER A 27 2.88 9.55 0.80
N VAL A 28 2.24 10.29 -0.12
CA VAL A 28 2.38 10.07 -1.54
C VAL A 28 3.83 10.42 -1.82
N SER A 29 4.69 9.41 -1.70
CA SER A 29 6.04 9.51 -2.19
C SER A 29 5.88 9.81 -3.68
N PRO A 30 6.35 10.97 -4.17
CA PRO A 30 6.24 11.28 -5.58
C PRO A 30 6.89 10.13 -6.35
N ALA A 31 6.29 9.73 -7.47
CA ALA A 31 6.75 8.64 -8.35
C ALA A 31 8.23 8.75 -8.80
N ALA A 32 8.94 9.81 -8.40
CA ALA A 32 10.34 10.10 -8.65
C ALA A 32 11.38 9.26 -7.88
N ALA A 33 10.98 8.36 -6.97
CA ALA A 33 11.96 7.54 -6.21
C ALA A 33 11.58 6.05 -6.07
N VAL A 34 10.77 5.49 -6.99
CA VAL A 34 10.64 4.04 -7.06
C VAL A 34 11.95 3.49 -7.65
N PRO A 35 12.72 2.68 -6.90
CA PRO A 35 13.96 2.12 -7.44
C PRO A 35 13.64 1.20 -8.61
N ALA A 36 14.54 1.16 -9.60
CA ALA A 36 14.37 0.35 -10.80
C ALA A 36 14.21 -1.16 -10.50
N LEU A 37 14.72 -1.62 -9.34
CA LEU A 37 14.58 -2.99 -8.88
C LEU A 37 14.20 -3.04 -7.40
N ARG A 38 13.24 -3.92 -7.09
CA ARG A 38 12.82 -4.26 -5.72
C ARG A 38 12.82 -5.76 -5.52
N LEU A 39 13.41 -6.22 -4.42
CA LEU A 39 13.54 -7.62 -4.08
C LEU A 39 12.69 -7.95 -2.86
N PHE A 40 11.80 -8.93 -3.00
CA PHE A 40 10.98 -9.45 -1.91
C PHE A 40 11.49 -10.83 -1.49
N VAL A 41 12.03 -10.94 -0.27
CA VAL A 41 12.60 -12.18 0.25
C VAL A 41 11.51 -12.96 0.99
N THR A 42 11.03 -14.06 0.39
CA THR A 42 9.92 -14.86 0.92
C THR A 42 10.33 -16.03 1.83
N GLY A 43 11.62 -16.31 1.96
CA GLY A 43 12.16 -17.38 2.81
C GLY A 43 12.67 -16.83 4.14
N GLY A 44 12.42 -17.53 5.25
CA GLY A 44 12.72 -17.07 6.63
C GLY A 44 14.19 -17.02 7.03
N ALA A 45 15.13 -17.25 6.11
CA ALA A 45 16.55 -17.06 6.39
C ALA A 45 16.91 -15.60 6.08
N ALA A 46 17.50 -14.92 7.07
CA ALA A 46 18.03 -13.57 6.92
C ALA A 46 19.00 -13.53 5.73
N CYS A 47 18.52 -13.08 4.58
CA CYS A 47 19.39 -12.68 3.49
C CYS A 47 20.28 -11.58 4.04
N GLY A 48 21.58 -11.85 4.12
CA GLY A 48 22.58 -10.83 4.41
C GLY A 48 22.30 -9.61 3.54
N SER A 49 22.35 -8.43 4.14
CA SER A 49 22.08 -7.17 3.46
C SER A 49 22.90 -7.11 2.17
N VAL A 50 22.24 -7.20 1.03
CA VAL A 50 22.87 -6.86 -0.26
C VAL A 50 23.01 -5.35 -0.22
N SER A 51 24.22 -4.85 0.06
CA SER A 51 24.53 -3.42 -0.03
C SER A 51 24.66 -3.03 -1.50
N GLN A 52 23.56 -3.12 -2.24
CA GLN A 52 23.44 -2.50 -3.55
C GLN A 52 22.58 -1.26 -3.38
N THR A 53 23.19 -0.10 -3.59
CA THR A 53 22.58 1.22 -3.45
C THR A 53 21.35 1.41 -4.35
N GLU A 54 21.15 0.53 -5.33
CA GLU A 54 20.11 0.62 -6.37
C GLU A 54 18.95 -0.38 -6.19
N VAL A 55 19.03 -1.32 -5.24
CA VAL A 55 18.01 -2.37 -5.05
C VAL A 55 17.39 -2.25 -3.67
N ALA A 56 16.10 -1.92 -3.61
CA ALA A 56 15.38 -1.96 -2.33
C ALA A 56 15.00 -3.41 -2.00
N VAL A 57 15.41 -3.87 -0.81
CA VAL A 57 15.15 -5.23 -0.32
C VAL A 57 14.11 -5.18 0.79
N THR A 58 13.03 -5.94 0.62
CA THR A 58 11.93 -6.06 1.58
C THR A 58 11.77 -7.51 2.00
N ALA A 59 11.60 -7.76 3.30
CA ALA A 59 11.26 -9.09 3.79
C ALA A 59 9.75 -9.35 3.63
N GLY A 60 9.39 -10.55 3.18
CA GLY A 60 8.00 -10.97 3.00
C GLY A 60 7.61 -11.22 1.54
N ARG A 61 6.32 -11.45 1.33
CA ARG A 61 5.73 -11.70 0.00
C ARG A 61 5.31 -10.39 -0.64
N LEU A 62 5.44 -10.32 -1.97
CA LEU A 62 4.89 -9.24 -2.77
C LEU A 62 3.36 -9.24 -2.66
N ASP A 63 2.77 -8.09 -2.33
CA ASP A 63 1.35 -7.82 -2.53
C ASP A 63 1.16 -7.03 -3.83
N ALA A 64 0.90 -7.73 -4.93
CA ALA A 64 0.76 -7.09 -6.23
C ALA A 64 -0.41 -6.10 -6.29
N ALA A 65 -1.46 -6.30 -5.47
CA ALA A 65 -2.62 -5.42 -5.44
C ALA A 65 -2.30 -4.04 -4.85
N ALA A 66 -1.36 -3.98 -3.90
CA ALA A 66 -0.85 -2.72 -3.35
C ALA A 66 0.28 -2.14 -4.21
N GLU A 67 1.16 -3.00 -4.71
CA GLU A 67 2.42 -2.59 -5.33
C GLU A 67 2.25 -2.09 -6.77
N VAL A 68 1.37 -2.70 -7.57
CA VAL A 68 1.14 -2.26 -8.95
C VAL A 68 0.56 -0.85 -9.00
N PRO A 69 -0.52 -0.49 -8.25
CA PRO A 69 -1.00 0.89 -8.19
C PRO A 69 0.05 1.87 -7.68
N PHE A 70 0.82 1.48 -6.66
CA PHE A 70 1.88 2.32 -6.11
C PHE A 70 2.96 2.67 -7.15
N VAL A 71 3.40 1.69 -7.94
CA VAL A 71 4.42 1.90 -8.99
C VAL A 71 3.88 2.69 -10.17
N VAL A 72 2.64 2.42 -10.59
CA VAL A 72 1.99 3.18 -11.66
C VAL A 72 1.85 4.64 -11.26
N GLY A 73 1.49 4.91 -10.00
CA GLY A 73 1.38 6.25 -9.45
C GLY A 73 0.45 7.12 -10.30
N ASP A 74 0.96 8.26 -10.76
CA ASP A 74 0.23 9.22 -11.59
C ASP A 74 0.37 8.96 -13.11
N ALA A 75 1.07 7.90 -13.53
CA ALA A 75 1.21 7.55 -14.94
C ALA A 75 -0.13 7.07 -15.52
N ASP A 76 -0.39 7.35 -16.80
CA ASP A 76 -1.55 6.77 -17.50
C ASP A 76 -1.43 5.25 -17.52
N PRO A 77 -2.35 4.49 -16.87
CA PRO A 77 -2.26 3.04 -16.79
C PRO A 77 -2.21 2.36 -18.16
N ARG A 78 -2.83 2.98 -19.19
CA ARG A 78 -2.86 2.43 -20.56
C ARG A 78 -1.49 2.45 -21.23
N SER A 79 -0.60 3.32 -20.77
CA SER A 79 0.80 3.37 -21.21
C SER A 79 1.70 2.36 -20.50
N VAL A 80 1.20 1.71 -19.43
CA VAL A 80 1.94 0.74 -18.63
C VAL A 80 1.68 -0.68 -19.13
N LEU A 81 2.76 -1.47 -19.22
CA LEU A 81 2.74 -2.89 -19.53
C LEU A 81 3.20 -3.67 -18.30
N VAL A 82 2.35 -4.57 -17.81
CA VAL A 82 2.67 -5.46 -16.68
C VAL A 82 2.92 -6.86 -17.20
N PHE A 83 4.11 -7.39 -16.90
CA PHE A 83 4.52 -8.75 -17.22
C PHE A 83 4.66 -9.57 -15.94
N ALA A 84 4.19 -10.81 -15.95
CA ALA A 84 4.35 -11.72 -14.83
C ALA A 84 4.72 -13.13 -15.29
N CYS A 85 5.69 -13.73 -14.61
CA CYS A 85 6.11 -15.11 -14.76
C CYS A 85 6.37 -15.70 -13.37
N GLY A 86 5.84 -16.89 -13.09
CA GLY A 86 6.00 -17.56 -11.81
C GLY A 86 4.80 -18.40 -11.43
N PRO A 87 4.61 -18.70 -10.13
CA PRO A 87 3.49 -19.49 -9.66
C PRO A 87 2.14 -18.84 -10.02
N ALA A 88 1.14 -19.67 -10.34
CA ALA A 88 -0.18 -19.22 -10.79
C ALA A 88 -0.84 -18.18 -9.87
N GLY A 89 -0.62 -18.27 -8.55
CA GLY A 89 -1.12 -17.29 -7.58
C GLY A 89 -0.53 -15.89 -7.76
N LEU A 90 0.78 -15.80 -8.03
CA LEU A 90 1.47 -14.53 -8.27
C LEU A 90 0.97 -13.90 -9.58
N VAL A 91 0.94 -14.69 -10.65
CA VAL A 91 0.51 -14.24 -11.98
C VAL A 91 -0.93 -13.74 -11.94
N ARG A 92 -1.83 -14.48 -11.27
CA ARG A 92 -3.23 -14.06 -11.09
C ARG A 92 -3.33 -12.75 -10.30
N SER A 93 -2.60 -12.63 -9.19
CA SER A 93 -2.60 -11.41 -8.37
C SER A 93 -2.11 -10.19 -9.16
N ALA A 94 -1.03 -10.33 -9.94
CA ALA A 94 -0.53 -9.25 -10.80
C ALA A 94 -1.50 -8.90 -11.94
N ARG A 95 -2.13 -9.91 -12.55
CA ARG A 95 -3.15 -9.72 -13.57
C ARG A 95 -4.33 -8.91 -13.04
N ASP A 96 -4.89 -9.32 -11.90
CA ASP A 96 -6.06 -8.68 -11.33
C ASP A 96 -5.76 -7.23 -10.95
N ALA A 97 -4.58 -6.97 -10.38
CA ALA A 97 -4.11 -5.62 -10.06
C ALA A 97 -3.94 -4.74 -11.30
N ALA A 98 -3.30 -5.25 -12.36
CA ALA A 98 -3.10 -4.51 -13.61
C ALA A 98 -4.44 -4.19 -14.30
N LEU A 99 -5.33 -5.17 -14.41
CA LEU A 99 -6.63 -5.01 -15.05
C LEU A 99 -7.55 -4.07 -14.27
N ALA A 100 -7.48 -4.08 -12.93
CA ALA A 100 -8.25 -3.16 -12.09
C ALA A 100 -7.87 -1.68 -12.34
N LEU A 101 -6.62 -1.41 -12.73
CA LEU A 101 -6.14 -0.08 -13.11
C LEU A 101 -6.40 0.27 -14.59
N GLY A 102 -6.82 -0.70 -15.41
CA GLY A 102 -6.92 -0.55 -16.86
C GLY A 102 -5.57 -0.59 -17.59
N ALA A 103 -4.53 -1.14 -16.94
CA ALA A 103 -3.23 -1.37 -17.56
C ALA A 103 -3.23 -2.64 -18.43
N ASN A 104 -2.28 -2.71 -19.36
CA ASN A 104 -2.12 -3.90 -20.20
C ASN A 104 -1.35 -4.97 -19.42
N PHE A 105 -1.86 -6.19 -19.44
CA PHE A 105 -1.23 -7.33 -18.78
C PHE A 105 -0.81 -8.41 -19.77
N ARG A 106 0.39 -8.98 -19.58
CA ARG A 106 0.88 -10.14 -20.30
C ARG A 106 1.43 -11.18 -19.33
N GLU A 107 0.85 -12.37 -19.40
CA GLU A 107 1.40 -13.56 -18.75
C GLU A 107 2.50 -14.13 -19.64
N GLU A 108 3.66 -14.41 -19.04
CA GLU A 108 4.79 -15.01 -19.73
C GLU A 108 5.16 -16.34 -19.07
N SER A 109 5.54 -17.31 -19.89
CA SER A 109 5.99 -18.63 -19.45
C SER A 109 7.30 -18.95 -20.13
N PHE A 110 8.38 -19.02 -19.35
CA PHE A 110 9.70 -19.38 -19.82
C PHE A 110 10.00 -20.81 -19.37
N ASN A 111 10.18 -21.72 -20.33
CA ASN A 111 10.70 -23.05 -20.05
C ASN A 111 12.22 -22.92 -19.86
N LEU A 112 12.65 -22.79 -18.59
CA LEU A 112 14.05 -22.74 -18.18
C LEU A 112 14.61 -24.15 -17.96
#